data_AF-A0A1I0IV43-F1
#
_entry.id   AF-A0A1I0IV43-F1
#
_cell.length_a   1.000
_cell.length_b   1.000
_cell.length_c   1.000
_cell.angle_alpha   90.00
_cell.angle_beta   90.00
_cell.angle_gamma   90.00
#
_symmetry.space_group_name_H-M   'P 1'
#
loop_
_entity.id
_entity.type
_entity.pdbx_description
1 polymer ?
#
loop_
_entity_poly.entity_id
_entity_poly.type
_entity_poly.pdbx_seq_one_letter_code
_entity_poly.pdbx_strand_id
1 'polypeptide(L)'
;MVERKQIQTRVPSEWLDDAEELEVSQSEYARMMMRVGRRNWGFEHTEEPDRAHVKLQEESTTADEEIEDILEDIVLRNLSVTDGITKEDLVEIIFDDMAKLVGNSLKDLHNEDLVQYDPVDEKWTMTE
;
A
#
# COMPACT_ATOMS: atom_id res chain seq x y z
N MET A 1 -31.43 5.66 4.16
CA MET A 1 -30.84 6.59 5.14
C MET A 1 -29.85 5.77 5.95
N VAL A 2 -28.55 5.89 5.67
CA VAL A 2 -27.51 5.06 6.31
C VAL A 2 -27.16 5.70 7.66
N GLU A 3 -27.38 4.96 8.74
CA GLU A 3 -27.08 5.40 10.10
C GLU A 3 -25.56 5.31 10.34
N ARG A 4 -24.91 6.46 10.52
CA ARG A 4 -23.47 6.51 10.82
C ARG A 4 -23.29 6.21 12.31
N LYS A 5 -22.85 4.98 12.63
CA LYS A 5 -22.51 4.60 14.00
C LYS A 5 -21.17 5.24 14.39
N GLN A 6 -21.20 6.17 15.33
CA GLN A 6 -20.00 6.82 15.86
C GLN A 6 -19.31 5.85 16.83
N ILE A 7 -18.15 5.31 16.43
CA ILE A 7 -17.33 4.42 17.27
C ILE A 7 -16.29 5.28 17.97
N GLN A 8 -16.30 5.30 19.31
CA GLN A 8 -15.21 5.91 20.09
C GLN A 8 -14.12 4.86 20.30
N THR A 9 -13.06 4.94 19.51
CA THR A 9 -11.86 4.11 19.69
C THR A 9 -11.03 4.68 20.83
N ARG A 10 -10.77 3.86 21.86
CA ARG A 10 -9.87 4.22 22.96
C ARG A 10 -8.43 4.15 22.46
N VAL A 11 -7.73 5.28 22.47
CA VAL A 11 -6.31 5.36 22.08
C VAL A 11 -5.41 5.27 23.32
N PRO A 12 -4.15 4.81 23.18
CA PRO A 12 -3.14 4.88 24.23
C PRO A 12 -2.96 6.31 24.74
N SER A 13 -2.64 6.46 26.04
CA SER A 13 -2.44 7.78 26.64
C SER A 13 -1.17 8.48 26.16
N GLU A 14 -0.12 7.72 25.84
CA GLU A 14 1.14 8.23 25.27
C GLU A 14 0.91 9.00 23.95
N TRP A 15 -0.05 8.55 23.13
CA TRP A 15 -0.41 9.23 21.87
C TRP A 15 -1.06 10.59 22.07
N LEU A 16 -1.57 10.88 23.27
CA LEU A 16 -2.15 12.19 23.57
C LEU A 16 -1.05 13.23 23.77
N ASP A 17 0.01 12.84 24.48
CA ASP A 17 1.16 13.68 24.76
C ASP A 17 1.95 13.92 23.46
N ASP A 18 2.15 12.88 22.64
CA ASP A 18 2.82 12.99 21.34
C ASP A 18 2.04 13.86 20.34
N ALA A 19 0.71 13.83 20.39
CA ALA A 19 -0.14 14.69 19.56
C ALA A 19 0.00 16.18 19.94
N GLU A 20 0.15 16.46 21.24
CA GLU A 20 0.39 17.82 21.74
C GLU A 20 1.78 18.31 21.35
N GLU A 21 2.81 17.45 21.43
CA GLU A 21 4.18 17.76 20.99
C GLU A 21 4.26 18.08 19.49
N LEU A 22 3.47 17.38 18.67
CA LEU A 22 3.41 17.58 17.22
C LEU A 22 2.37 18.63 16.78
N GLU A 23 1.71 19.30 17.71
CA GLU A 23 0.67 20.32 17.46
C GLU A 23 -0.49 19.84 16.55
N VAL A 24 -0.77 18.53 16.54
CA VAL A 24 -1.84 17.92 15.73
C VAL A 24 -3.04 17.52 16.59
N SER A 25 -4.21 17.37 15.96
CA SER A 25 -5.36 16.87 16.71
C SER A 25 -5.16 15.40 17.13
N GLN A 26 -5.66 15.01 18.30
CA GLN A 26 -5.58 13.62 18.79
C GLN A 26 -6.14 12.61 17.79
N SER A 27 -7.20 12.99 17.05
CA SER A 27 -7.78 12.15 16.00
C SER A 27 -6.91 12.03 14.76
N GLU A 28 -6.09 13.03 14.47
CA GLU A 28 -5.16 13.05 13.35
C GLU A 28 -3.91 12.25 13.68
N TYR A 29 -3.36 12.45 14.89
CA TYR A 29 -2.27 11.63 15.40
C TYR A 29 -2.65 10.15 15.51
N ALA A 30 -3.85 9.82 16.00
CA ALA A 30 -4.34 8.45 16.05
C ALA A 30 -4.42 7.81 14.66
N ARG A 31 -4.80 8.57 13.62
CA ARG A 31 -4.79 8.09 12.23
C ARG A 31 -3.36 7.90 11.72
N MET A 32 -2.44 8.80 12.06
CA MET A 32 -1.01 8.65 11.72
C MET A 32 -0.44 7.37 12.33
N MET A 33 -0.67 7.12 13.62
CA MET A 33 -0.16 5.93 14.30
C MET A 33 -0.83 4.63 13.85
N MET A 34 -2.13 4.64 13.56
CA MET A 34 -2.78 3.47 12.95
C MET A 34 -2.24 3.19 11.55
N ARG A 35 -1.94 4.23 10.78
CA ARG A 35 -1.33 4.12 9.45
C ARG A 35 0.10 3.61 9.52
N VAL A 36 0.90 4.10 10.47
CA VAL A 36 2.27 3.62 10.74
C VAL A 36 2.23 2.18 11.25
N GLY A 37 1.29 1.84 12.13
CA GLY A 37 1.08 0.48 12.63
C GLY A 37 0.66 -0.49 11.52
N ARG A 38 -0.20 -0.07 10.59
CA ARG A 38 -0.54 -0.86 9.39
C ARG A 38 0.65 -0.95 8.42
N ARG A 39 1.42 0.13 8.27
CA ARG A 39 2.64 0.20 7.43
C ARG A 39 3.74 -0.73 7.93
N ASN A 40 3.86 -0.90 9.24
CA ASN A 40 4.86 -1.76 9.88
C ASN A 40 4.34 -3.18 10.20
N TRP A 41 3.10 -3.50 9.84
CA TRP A 41 2.55 -4.84 10.02
C TRP A 41 3.29 -5.83 9.10
N GLY A 42 4.11 -6.70 9.69
CA GLY A 42 4.96 -7.65 8.95
C GLY A 42 6.41 -7.21 8.72
N PHE A 43 6.83 -6.05 9.26
CA PHE A 43 8.22 -5.57 9.19
C PHE A 43 8.81 -5.40 10.60
N GLU A 44 10.10 -5.71 10.77
CA GLU A 44 10.82 -5.47 12.03
C GLU A 44 10.97 -3.94 12.23
N HIS A 45 10.53 -3.44 13.38
CA HIS A 45 10.39 -2.00 13.63
C HIS A 45 11.77 -1.34 13.77
N THR A 46 12.24 -0.65 12.74
CA THR A 46 13.46 0.17 12.77
C THR A 46 13.11 1.66 12.81
N GLU A 47 13.72 2.40 13.72
CA GLU A 47 13.55 3.85 14.01
C GLU A 47 14.07 4.79 12.91
N GLU A 48 13.98 4.42 11.62
CA GLU A 48 14.37 5.32 10.51
C GLU A 48 13.18 6.15 10.01
N PRO A 49 13.40 7.43 9.66
CA PRO A 49 12.33 8.32 9.20
C PRO A 49 11.70 7.79 7.91
N ASP A 50 10.37 7.88 7.86
CA ASP A 50 9.45 7.50 6.79
C ASP A 50 9.98 7.84 5.37
N ARG A 51 10.79 6.94 4.79
CA ARG A 51 11.05 6.97 3.35
C ARG A 51 9.92 6.24 2.64
N ALA A 52 9.18 6.97 1.82
CA ALA A 52 8.09 6.44 1.01
C ALA A 52 8.60 5.39 0.01
N HIS A 53 8.64 4.12 0.42
CA HIS A 53 8.84 2.97 -0.46
C HIS A 53 8.08 1.77 0.09
N VAL A 54 6.75 1.86 0.14
CA VAL A 54 5.92 0.67 0.42
C VAL A 54 5.62 0.00 -0.91
N LYS A 55 6.34 -1.08 -1.20
CA LYS A 55 6.05 -1.96 -2.33
C LYS A 55 4.66 -2.57 -2.16
N LEU A 56 3.99 -2.85 -3.27
CA LEU A 56 2.85 -3.78 -3.32
C LEU A 56 3.26 -5.10 -2.63
N GLN A 57 2.71 -5.38 -1.45
CA GLN A 57 2.82 -6.68 -0.80
C GLN A 57 1.73 -7.59 -1.38
N GLU A 58 2.14 -8.80 -1.77
CA GLU A 58 1.28 -9.83 -2.36
C GLU A 58 0.27 -10.44 -1.36
N GLU A 59 0.36 -10.13 -0.06
CA GLU A 59 -0.33 -10.91 0.98
C GLU A 59 -1.68 -10.34 1.47
N SER A 60 -2.13 -9.20 0.98
CA SER A 60 -3.38 -8.58 1.45
C SER A 60 -4.39 -8.36 0.33
N THR A 61 -4.73 -9.41 -0.40
CA THR A 61 -5.98 -9.46 -1.15
C THR A 61 -6.86 -10.54 -0.52
N THR A 62 -7.67 -10.14 0.46
CA THR A 62 -8.86 -10.94 0.74
C THR A 62 -9.69 -10.95 -0.55
N ALA A 63 -10.20 -12.11 -0.94
CA ALA A 63 -10.82 -12.36 -2.25
C ALA A 63 -12.06 -11.49 -2.62
N ASP A 64 -12.41 -10.51 -1.79
CA ASP A 64 -13.57 -9.62 -1.89
C ASP A 64 -13.20 -8.11 -1.89
N GLU A 65 -11.92 -7.72 -1.84
CA GLU A 65 -11.57 -6.30 -1.97
C GLU A 65 -11.67 -5.86 -3.44
N GLU A 66 -12.47 -4.84 -3.69
CA GLU A 66 -12.59 -4.25 -5.02
C GLU A 66 -11.26 -3.60 -5.41
N ILE A 67 -10.86 -3.71 -6.69
CA ILE A 67 -9.60 -3.13 -7.20
C ILE A 67 -9.50 -1.63 -6.89
N GLU A 68 -10.65 -0.96 -6.80
CA GLU A 68 -10.75 0.46 -6.41
C GLU A 68 -10.24 0.71 -4.98
N ASP A 69 -10.58 -0.14 -4.02
CA ASP A 69 -10.14 -0.02 -2.62
C ASP A 69 -8.62 -0.24 -2.49
N ILE A 70 -8.09 -1.22 -3.24
CA ILE A 70 -6.65 -1.50 -3.28
C ILE A 70 -5.91 -0.30 -3.88
N LEU A 71 -6.43 0.28 -4.96
CA LEU A 71 -5.82 1.44 -5.60
C LEU A 71 -5.87 2.68 -4.69
N GLU A 72 -6.99 2.91 -4.00
CA GLU A 72 -7.12 4.00 -3.03
C GLU A 72 -6.07 3.86 -1.91
N ASP A 73 -5.89 2.65 -1.37
CA ASP A 73 -4.90 2.40 -0.34
C ASP A 73 -3.46 2.66 -0.84
N ILE A 74 -3.13 2.23 -2.07
CA ILE A 74 -1.82 2.49 -2.69
C ILE A 74 -1.58 3.99 -2.91
N VAL A 75 -2.57 4.69 -3.46
CA VAL A 75 -2.50 6.15 -3.68
C VAL A 75 -2.24 6.83 -2.36
N LEU A 76 -3.04 6.52 -1.34
CA LEU A 76 -2.88 7.08 -0.01
C LEU A 76 -1.46 6.80 0.50
N ARG A 77 -0.98 5.55 0.49
CA ARG A 77 0.36 5.17 1.01
C ARG A 77 1.53 5.95 0.39
N ASN A 78 1.40 6.40 -0.85
CA ASN A 78 2.43 7.15 -1.55
C ASN A 78 2.32 8.68 -1.37
N LEU A 79 1.23 9.18 -0.79
CA LEU A 79 1.09 10.59 -0.43
C LEU A 79 1.74 10.87 0.94
N SER A 80 2.67 11.81 0.95
CA SER A 80 3.30 12.33 2.18
C SER A 80 2.59 13.59 2.67
N VAL A 81 2.63 13.80 3.98
CA VAL A 81 2.02 14.97 4.67
C VAL A 81 2.90 16.23 4.52
N THR A 82 4.21 16.06 4.39
CA THR A 82 5.19 17.16 4.42
C THR A 82 5.85 17.44 3.07
N ASP A 83 5.89 16.46 2.18
CA ASP A 83 6.51 16.59 0.86
C ASP A 83 5.58 16.00 -0.20
N GLY A 84 4.87 16.88 -0.91
CA GLY A 84 3.86 16.47 -1.88
C GLY A 84 4.50 15.87 -3.14
N ILE A 85 3.81 14.90 -3.75
CA ILE A 85 4.18 14.29 -5.03
C ILE A 85 3.25 14.78 -6.14
N THR A 86 3.76 14.91 -7.36
CA THR A 86 2.89 15.23 -8.50
C THR A 86 2.04 14.02 -8.88
N LYS A 87 0.95 14.27 -9.62
CA LYS A 87 0.12 13.18 -10.11
C LYS A 87 0.91 12.27 -11.05
N GLU A 88 1.73 12.85 -11.91
CA GLU A 88 2.54 12.14 -12.90
C GLU A 88 3.55 11.22 -12.22
N ASP A 89 4.27 11.71 -11.21
CA ASP A 89 5.24 10.90 -10.45
C ASP A 89 4.54 9.78 -9.66
N LEU A 90 3.36 10.05 -9.10
CA LEU A 90 2.56 9.03 -8.41
C LEU A 90 2.13 7.91 -9.36
N VAL A 91 1.70 8.25 -10.58
CA VAL A 91 1.34 7.27 -11.61
C VAL A 91 2.56 6.43 -11.99
N GLU A 92 3.73 7.03 -12.14
CA GLU A 92 4.97 6.30 -12.47
C GLU A 92 5.32 5.29 -11.39
N ILE A 93 5.27 5.68 -10.11
CA ILE A 93 5.55 4.77 -8.98
C ILE A 93 4.58 3.58 -8.98
N ILE A 94 3.28 3.85 -9.13
CA ILE A 94 2.26 2.78 -9.13
C ILE A 94 2.45 1.86 -10.35
N PHE A 95 2.71 2.45 -11.51
CA PHE A 95 2.92 1.68 -12.74
C PHE A 95 4.14 0.77 -12.65
N ASP A 96 5.25 1.25 -12.09
CA ASP A 96 6.46 0.46 -11.89
C ASP A 96 6.24 -0.74 -10.97
N ASP A 97 5.46 -0.56 -9.90
CA ASP A 97 5.14 -1.65 -8.99
C ASP A 97 4.15 -2.64 -9.62
N MET A 98 3.15 -2.17 -10.36
CA MET A 98 2.27 -3.03 -11.16
C MET A 98 3.05 -3.81 -12.22
N ALA A 99 4.01 -3.19 -12.91
CA ALA A 99 4.83 -3.85 -13.92
C ALA A 99 5.66 -4.98 -13.31
N LYS A 100 6.21 -4.79 -12.09
CA LYS A 100 6.89 -5.85 -11.35
C LYS A 100 5.95 -7.00 -10.99
N LEU A 101 4.75 -6.70 -10.51
CA LEU A 101 3.75 -7.73 -10.18
C LEU A 101 3.35 -8.56 -11.40
N VAL A 102 3.07 -7.90 -12.54
CA VAL A 102 2.76 -8.60 -13.79
C VAL A 102 3.92 -9.49 -14.21
N GLY A 103 5.15 -8.96 -14.14
CA GLY A 103 6.36 -9.73 -14.44
C GLY A 103 6.57 -10.94 -13.53
N ASN A 104 6.26 -10.83 -12.24
CA ASN A 104 6.32 -11.94 -11.29
C ASN A 104 5.23 -12.98 -11.58
N SER A 105 3.98 -12.54 -11.75
CA SER A 105 2.86 -13.44 -12.07
C SER A 105 3.07 -14.21 -13.38
N LEU A 106 3.61 -13.57 -14.42
CA LEU A 106 3.96 -14.26 -15.67
C LEU A 106 5.05 -15.31 -15.47
N LYS A 107 6.05 -15.06 -14.61
CA LYS A 107 7.07 -16.06 -14.27
C LYS A 107 6.47 -17.23 -13.50
N ASP A 108 5.57 -16.96 -12.55
CA ASP A 108 4.93 -18.02 -11.77
C ASP A 108 4.06 -18.90 -12.67
N LEU A 109 3.22 -18.30 -13.53
CA LEU A 109 2.43 -19.02 -14.52
C LEU A 109 3.29 -19.79 -15.52
N HIS A 110 4.49 -19.29 -15.84
CA HIS A 110 5.44 -20.00 -16.69
C HIS A 110 6.01 -21.23 -16.01
N ASN A 111 6.35 -21.11 -14.72
CA ASN A 111 6.82 -22.23 -13.90
C ASN A 111 5.73 -23.30 -13.71
N GLU A 112 4.45 -22.91 -13.82
CA GLU A 112 3.29 -23.82 -13.81
C GLU A 112 2.95 -24.40 -15.19
N ASP A 113 3.78 -24.16 -16.21
CA ASP A 113 3.58 -24.57 -17.60
C ASP A 113 2.28 -24.04 -18.26
N LEU A 114 1.63 -23.02 -17.68
CA LEU A 114 0.37 -22.45 -18.19
C LEU A 114 0.59 -21.39 -19.28
N VAL A 115 1.74 -20.71 -19.23
CA VAL A 115 2.14 -19.72 -20.23
C VAL A 115 3.58 -19.99 -20.69
N GLN A 116 3.90 -19.55 -21.90
CA GLN A 116 5.22 -19.66 -22.49
C GLN A 116 5.71 -18.28 -22.95
N TYR A 117 7.00 -18.02 -22.73
CA TYR A 117 7.68 -16.84 -23.24
C TYR A 117 8.41 -17.18 -24.55
N ASP A 118 8.14 -16.39 -25.60
CA ASP A 118 8.90 -16.37 -26.84
C ASP A 118 9.97 -15.27 -26.75
N PRO A 119 11.27 -15.62 -26.66
CA PRO A 119 12.35 -14.65 -26.55
C PRO A 119 12.68 -13.92 -27.86
N VAL A 120 12.20 -14.40 -29.01
CA VAL A 120 12.46 -13.76 -30.31
C VAL A 120 11.51 -12.59 -30.53
N ASP A 121 10.25 -12.82 -30.22
CA ASP A 121 9.18 -11.83 -30.37
C ASP A 121 8.93 -11.01 -29.09
N GLU A 122 9.57 -11.39 -27.98
CA GLU A 122 9.37 -10.85 -26.63
C GLU A 122 7.91 -10.96 -26.16
N LYS A 123 7.21 -12.03 -26.57
CA LYS A 123 5.78 -12.22 -26.32
C LYS A 123 5.52 -13.35 -25.33
N TRP A 124 4.41 -13.23 -24.61
CA TRP A 124 3.85 -14.29 -23.78
C TRP A 124 2.63 -14.89 -24.47
N THR A 125 2.57 -16.22 -24.52
CA THR A 125 1.44 -16.98 -25.08
C THR A 125 0.96 -18.01 -24.05
N MET A 126 -0.32 -18.39 -24.11
CA MET A 126 -0.78 -19.54 -23.32
C MET A 126 -0.20 -20.84 -23.89
N THR A 127 0.09 -21.79 -23.01
CA THR A 127 0.42 -23.16 -23.40
C THR A 127 -0.88 -23.90 -23.74
N GLU A 128 -0.92 -24.62 -24.88
CA GLU A 128 -2.02 -25.53 -25.24
C GLU A 128 -1.90 -26.90 -24.55
#